data_AF-A0A382LDY3-F1
#
_entry.id   AF-A0A382LDY3-F1
#
_cell.length_a   1.000
_cell.length_b   1.000
_cell.length_c   1.000
_cell.angle_alpha   90.00
_cell.angle_beta   90.00
_cell.angle_gamma   90.00
#
_symmetry.space_group_name_H-M   'P 1'
#
loop_
_entity.id
_entity.type
_entity.pdbx_description
1 polymer ?
#
loop_
_entity_poly.entity_id
_entity_poly.type
_entity_poly.pdbx_seq_one_letter_code
_entity_poly.pdbx_strand_id
1 'polypeptide(L)'
;MKKLFSIVIIILFSQFQVLNAIAGSDGEVEISSKKNNNQQVVKDCFESVNRVTFAFNQGLDKIIFKPLAKGYRKLPQPIRSGTSNVINNLGNVVTIPNNILQGQMKDASMNSLRLIINSTLGIAGIFDVASYYGIEKRDKEDYGQTLGTWGVGEGCYFILPVLGPTTVRDSIGSLANVAGGDAWYNVTVANDTQYFNEADYYLSQLLSGVDFRA
;
A
#
# COMPACT_ATOMS: atom_id res chain seq x y z
N MET A 1 27.50 -41.23 -30.74
CA MET A 1 27.88 -41.24 -29.30
C MET A 1 27.78 -39.86 -28.63
N LYS A 2 28.41 -38.80 -29.15
CA LYS A 2 28.39 -37.45 -28.52
C LYS A 2 26.98 -36.84 -28.33
N LYS A 3 26.09 -36.97 -29.32
CA LYS A 3 24.70 -36.46 -29.21
C LYS A 3 23.87 -37.21 -28.17
N LEU A 4 24.05 -38.53 -28.06
CA LEU A 4 23.33 -39.37 -27.10
C LEU A 4 23.78 -39.04 -25.66
N PHE A 5 25.08 -38.82 -25.46
CA PHE A 5 25.64 -38.38 -24.18
C PHE A 5 25.11 -37.00 -23.75
N SER A 6 24.99 -36.07 -24.69
CA SER A 6 24.44 -34.73 -24.40
C SER A 6 22.96 -34.78 -24.00
N ILE A 7 22.17 -35.68 -24.60
CA ILE A 7 20.75 -35.88 -24.25
C ILE A 7 20.62 -36.48 -22.85
N VAL A 8 21.45 -37.46 -22.50
CA VAL A 8 21.45 -38.05 -21.14
C VAL A 8 21.81 -37.00 -20.08
N ILE A 9 22.77 -36.11 -20.36
CA ILE A 9 23.14 -35.02 -19.43
C ILE A 9 21.97 -34.05 -19.22
N ILE A 10 21.27 -33.66 -20.29
CA ILE A 10 20.12 -32.75 -20.19
C ILE A 10 18.98 -33.40 -19.39
N ILE A 11 18.74 -34.70 -19.57
CA ILE A 11 17.75 -35.44 -18.79
C ILE A 11 18.18 -35.51 -17.31
N LEU A 12 19.45 -35.80 -17.02
CA LEU A 12 19.93 -35.85 -15.63
C LEU A 12 19.81 -34.47 -14.95
N PHE A 13 20.12 -33.40 -15.67
CA PHE A 13 20.05 -32.03 -15.16
C PHE A 13 18.60 -31.57 -14.97
N SER A 14 17.66 -31.99 -15.82
CA SER A 14 16.24 -31.69 -15.64
C SER A 14 15.64 -32.40 -14.43
N GLN A 15 16.05 -33.64 -14.15
CA GLN A 15 15.62 -34.38 -12.95
C GLN A 15 16.18 -33.77 -11.65
N PHE A 16 17.36 -33.14 -11.70
CA PHE A 16 17.97 -32.47 -10.55
C PHE A 16 17.22 -31.20 -10.10
N GLN A 17 16.53 -30.52 -11.01
CA GLN A 17 15.71 -29.33 -10.68
C GLN A 17 14.40 -29.70 -9.96
N VAL A 18 13.92 -30.94 -10.06
CA VAL A 18 12.65 -31.37 -9.46
C VAL A 18 12.79 -31.72 -7.97
N LEU A 19 14.01 -31.96 -7.48
CA LEU A 19 14.26 -32.29 -6.07
C LEU A 19 14.23 -31.08 -5.11
N ASN A 20 14.21 -29.85 -5.63
CA ASN A 20 14.18 -28.62 -4.82
C ASN A 20 12.78 -27.95 -4.75
N ALA A 21 11.73 -28.63 -5.22
CA ALA A 21 10.36 -28.12 -5.17
C ALA A 21 9.49 -28.91 -4.20
N ILE A 22 9.81 -28.83 -2.90
CA ILE A 22 8.84 -29.10 -1.82
C ILE A 22 8.36 -27.74 -1.34
N ALA A 23 7.32 -27.23 -1.99
CA ALA A 23 6.48 -26.14 -1.48
C ALA A 23 5.04 -26.66 -1.45
N GLY A 24 4.81 -27.64 -0.57
CA GLY A 24 3.49 -28.07 -0.15
C GLY A 24 3.15 -27.39 1.17
N SER A 25 2.22 -26.45 1.14
CA SER A 25 1.59 -25.86 2.33
C SER A 25 0.39 -26.73 2.69
N ASP A 26 0.60 -27.73 3.55
CA ASP A 26 -0.44 -28.51 4.19
C ASP A 26 -0.77 -27.95 5.58
N GLY A 27 -1.50 -26.84 5.61
CA GLY A 27 -2.55 -26.57 6.60
C GLY A 27 -2.26 -26.53 8.12
N GLU A 28 -1.10 -26.90 8.61
CA GLU A 28 -0.69 -26.77 10.01
C GLU A 28 0.65 -26.04 10.07
N VAL A 29 0.59 -24.76 10.44
CA VAL A 29 1.79 -24.04 10.87
C VAL A 29 2.20 -24.65 12.21
N GLU A 30 2.98 -25.73 12.19
CA GLU A 30 3.79 -26.10 13.33
C GLU A 30 4.81 -24.98 13.52
N ILE A 31 4.46 -23.99 14.35
CA ILE A 31 5.43 -23.09 14.96
C ILE A 31 6.27 -23.99 15.85
N SER A 32 7.28 -24.62 15.26
CA SER A 32 8.29 -25.39 15.96
C SER A 32 8.76 -24.52 17.11
N SER A 33 8.43 -24.96 18.32
CA SER A 33 8.79 -24.31 19.58
C SER A 33 10.28 -24.48 19.82
N LYS A 34 11.11 -23.95 18.92
CA LYS A 34 12.43 -23.49 19.30
C LYS A 34 12.17 -22.31 20.22
N LYS A 35 12.08 -22.64 21.51
CA LYS A 35 11.98 -21.73 22.64
C LYS A 35 13.25 -20.89 22.64
N ASN A 36 13.32 -19.92 21.73
CA ASN A 36 14.15 -18.76 21.89
C ASN A 36 13.60 -18.07 23.14
N ASN A 37 14.30 -18.18 24.26
CA ASN A 37 13.92 -17.57 25.55
C ASN A 37 13.86 -16.02 25.49
N ASN A 38 13.97 -15.42 24.29
CA ASN A 38 13.82 -14.01 23.99
C ASN A 38 12.64 -13.73 23.03
N GLN A 39 11.59 -14.56 23.06
CA GLN A 39 10.34 -14.19 22.38
C GLN A 39 9.63 -13.14 23.25
N GLN A 40 9.95 -11.87 23.00
CA GLN A 40 9.23 -10.75 23.60
C GLN A 40 7.78 -10.86 23.14
N VAL A 41 6.89 -11.22 24.06
CA VAL A 41 5.46 -11.15 23.81
C VAL A 41 5.12 -9.67 23.64
N VAL A 42 4.92 -9.25 22.39
CA VAL A 42 4.47 -7.89 22.06
C VAL A 42 3.07 -7.75 22.65
N LYS A 43 2.97 -6.98 23.73
CA LYS A 43 1.70 -6.78 24.43
C LYS A 43 0.86 -5.78 23.65
N ASP A 44 -0.31 -6.22 23.22
CA ASP A 44 -1.34 -5.31 22.70
C ASP A 44 -1.83 -4.41 23.85
N CYS A 45 -1.55 -3.12 23.76
CA CYS A 45 -1.92 -2.14 24.78
C CYS A 45 -3.43 -2.06 25.00
N PHE A 46 -4.22 -2.31 23.97
CA PHE A 46 -5.66 -2.08 23.95
C PHE A 46 -6.44 -3.32 23.50
N GLU A 47 -5.98 -4.52 23.85
CA GLU A 47 -6.51 -5.80 23.37
C GLU A 47 -8.05 -5.90 23.43
N SER A 48 -8.66 -5.58 24.57
CA SER A 48 -10.11 -5.66 24.74
C SER A 48 -10.87 -4.74 23.79
N VAL A 49 -10.38 -3.49 23.64
CA VAL A 49 -10.99 -2.51 22.74
C VAL A 49 -10.76 -2.92 21.28
N ASN A 50 -9.55 -3.35 20.94
CA ASN A 50 -9.18 -3.81 19.60
C ASN A 50 -10.04 -4.97 19.15
N ARG A 51 -10.27 -5.97 20.00
CA ARG A 51 -11.13 -7.12 19.69
C ARG A 51 -12.58 -6.69 19.42
N VAL A 52 -13.11 -5.75 20.20
CA VAL A 52 -14.47 -5.21 20.00
C VAL A 52 -14.55 -4.44 18.68
N THR A 53 -13.62 -3.51 18.44
CA THR A 53 -13.60 -2.73 17.19
C THR A 53 -13.36 -3.62 15.97
N PHE A 54 -12.53 -4.66 16.09
CA PHE A 54 -12.32 -5.65 15.06
C PHE A 54 -13.60 -6.42 14.73
N ALA A 55 -14.35 -6.86 15.75
CA ALA A 55 -15.64 -7.51 15.55
C ALA A 55 -16.66 -6.58 14.87
N PHE A 56 -16.67 -5.31 15.26
CA PHE A 56 -17.48 -4.28 14.59
C PHE A 56 -17.10 -4.11 13.11
N ASN A 57 -15.80 -3.97 12.81
CA ASN A 57 -15.30 -3.85 11.43
C ASN A 57 -15.63 -5.09 10.59
N GLN A 58 -15.54 -6.29 11.16
CA GLN A 58 -15.97 -7.52 10.47
C GLN A 58 -17.48 -7.54 10.20
N GLY A 59 -18.30 -7.03 11.12
CA GLY A 59 -19.74 -6.85 10.91
C GLY A 59 -20.01 -5.93 9.72
N LEU A 60 -19.37 -4.75 9.70
CA LEU A 60 -19.48 -3.81 8.58
C LEU A 60 -18.96 -4.38 7.27
N ASP A 61 -17.84 -5.11 7.28
CA ASP A 61 -17.32 -5.78 6.09
C ASP A 61 -18.36 -6.72 5.51
N LYS A 62 -18.95 -7.58 6.35
CA LYS A 62 -19.93 -8.57 5.90
C LYS A 62 -21.19 -7.93 5.31
N ILE A 63 -21.67 -6.83 5.89
CA ILE A 63 -22.95 -6.21 5.54
C ILE A 63 -22.80 -5.18 4.41
N ILE A 64 -21.71 -4.41 4.38
CA ILE A 64 -21.55 -3.25 3.51
C ILE A 64 -20.38 -3.45 2.53
N PHE A 65 -19.15 -3.58 3.03
CA PHE A 65 -17.97 -3.53 2.15
C PHE A 65 -17.84 -4.75 1.24
N LYS A 66 -18.07 -5.96 1.74
CA LYS A 66 -18.01 -7.21 0.98
C LYS A 66 -19.04 -7.27 -0.16
N PRO A 67 -20.34 -6.96 0.05
CA PRO A 67 -21.29 -6.93 -1.07
C PRO A 67 -20.94 -5.83 -2.08
N LEU A 68 -20.52 -4.64 -1.64
CA LEU A 68 -20.06 -3.57 -2.53
C LEU A 68 -18.86 -4.00 -3.36
N ALA A 69 -17.84 -4.60 -2.74
CA ALA A 69 -16.65 -5.11 -3.42
C ALA A 69 -16.99 -6.23 -4.41
N LYS A 70 -17.93 -7.12 -4.07
CA LYS A 70 -18.46 -8.12 -5.02
C LYS A 70 -19.15 -7.47 -6.21
N GLY A 71 -19.94 -6.40 -5.99
CA GLY A 71 -20.57 -5.61 -7.04
C GLY A 71 -19.53 -4.95 -7.96
N TYR A 72 -18.57 -4.24 -7.38
CA TYR A 72 -17.45 -3.64 -8.11
C TYR A 72 -16.66 -4.67 -8.93
N ARG A 73 -16.44 -5.87 -8.40
CA ARG A 73 -15.74 -6.95 -9.12
C ARG A 73 -16.46 -7.44 -10.39
N LYS A 74 -17.78 -7.23 -10.49
CA LYS A 74 -18.56 -7.53 -11.70
C LYS A 74 -18.36 -6.52 -12.83
N LEU A 75 -17.78 -5.34 -12.54
CA LEU A 75 -17.46 -4.37 -13.59
C LEU A 75 -16.40 -4.92 -14.56
N PRO A 76 -16.41 -4.48 -15.83
CA PRO A 76 -15.37 -4.81 -16.80
C PRO A 76 -13.95 -4.53 -16.28
N GLN A 77 -12.99 -5.36 -16.69
CA GLN A 77 -11.59 -5.20 -16.32
C GLN A 77 -11.04 -3.79 -16.63
N PRO A 78 -11.31 -3.16 -17.79
CA PRO A 78 -10.77 -1.83 -18.10
C PRO A 78 -11.15 -0.75 -17.07
N ILE A 79 -12.40 -0.78 -16.59
CA ILE A 79 -12.87 0.16 -15.57
C ILE A 79 -12.12 -0.09 -14.26
N ARG A 80 -12.05 -1.34 -13.82
CA ARG A 80 -11.37 -1.71 -12.57
C ARG A 80 -9.88 -1.37 -12.58
N SER A 81 -9.20 -1.69 -13.68
CA SER A 81 -7.78 -1.39 -13.88
C SER A 81 -7.55 0.12 -13.99
N GLY A 82 -8.40 0.84 -14.72
CA GLY A 82 -8.32 2.29 -14.84
C GLY A 82 -8.47 2.98 -13.49
N THR A 83 -9.51 2.64 -12.71
CA THR A 83 -9.70 3.16 -11.35
C THR A 83 -8.50 2.83 -10.45
N SER A 84 -7.98 1.60 -10.49
CA SER A 84 -6.80 1.23 -9.71
C SER A 84 -5.56 2.04 -10.12
N ASN A 85 -5.37 2.31 -11.41
CA ASN A 85 -4.26 3.11 -11.90
C ASN A 85 -4.37 4.57 -11.45
N VAL A 86 -5.58 5.16 -11.52
CA VAL A 86 -5.83 6.52 -11.05
C VAL A 86 -5.53 6.65 -9.56
N ILE A 87 -6.04 5.73 -8.73
CA ILE A 87 -5.79 5.73 -7.28
C ILE A 87 -4.28 5.62 -7.00
N ASN A 88 -3.59 4.70 -7.67
CA ASN A 88 -2.14 4.56 -7.51
C ASN A 88 -1.37 5.79 -7.99
N ASN A 89 -1.83 6.45 -9.05
CA ASN A 89 -1.21 7.66 -9.56
C ASN A 89 -1.36 8.82 -8.59
N LEU A 90 -2.56 8.99 -8.01
CA LEU A 90 -2.83 9.98 -6.96
C LEU A 90 -2.00 9.71 -5.70
N GLY A 91 -1.84 8.44 -5.31
CA GLY A 91 -0.99 8.06 -4.17
C GLY A 91 0.45 8.54 -4.30
N ASN A 92 0.99 8.67 -5.52
CA ASN A 92 2.34 9.20 -5.74
C ASN A 92 2.51 10.64 -5.22
N VAL A 93 1.43 11.43 -5.13
CA VAL A 93 1.48 12.80 -4.59
C VAL A 93 1.89 12.80 -3.12
N VAL A 94 1.50 11.78 -2.36
CA VAL A 94 1.91 11.58 -0.96
C VAL A 94 3.24 10.83 -0.87
N THR A 95 3.44 9.82 -1.71
CA THR A 95 4.66 9.00 -1.68
C THR A 95 5.91 9.77 -2.07
N ILE A 96 5.89 10.63 -3.10
CA ILE A 96 7.11 11.32 -3.57
C ILE A 96 7.77 12.18 -2.47
N PRO A 97 7.05 13.07 -1.75
CA PRO A 97 7.62 13.81 -0.63
C PRO A 97 8.18 12.88 0.46
N ASN A 98 7.46 11.80 0.79
CA ASN A 98 7.91 10.84 1.81
C ASN A 98 9.19 10.11 1.38
N ASN A 99 9.30 9.67 0.13
CA ASN A 99 10.55 9.10 -0.41
C ASN A 99 11.72 10.09 -0.25
N ILE A 100 11.51 11.39 -0.49
CA ILE A 100 12.54 12.42 -0.32
C ILE A 100 12.92 12.55 1.17
N LEU A 101 11.94 12.64 2.07
CA LEU A 101 12.14 12.75 3.51
C LEU A 101 12.86 11.53 4.10
N GLN A 102 12.64 10.35 3.53
CA GLN A 102 13.31 9.11 3.87
C GLN A 102 14.69 8.93 3.19
N GLY A 103 15.09 9.85 2.31
CA GLY A 103 16.37 9.80 1.57
C GLY A 103 16.37 8.85 0.36
N GLN A 104 15.22 8.30 -0.03
CA GLN A 104 15.04 7.39 -1.16
C GLN A 104 14.92 8.15 -2.49
N MET A 105 15.98 8.88 -2.87
CA MET A 105 15.97 9.77 -4.06
C MET A 105 15.69 9.04 -5.39
N LYS A 106 16.14 7.79 -5.51
CA LYS A 106 15.86 6.95 -6.68
C LYS A 106 14.37 6.69 -6.83
N ASP A 107 13.71 6.31 -5.74
CA ASP A 107 12.28 5.99 -5.74
C ASP A 107 11.43 7.24 -5.91
N ALA A 108 11.81 8.35 -5.27
CA ALA A 108 11.19 9.65 -5.49
C ALA A 108 11.21 10.06 -6.97
N SER A 109 12.36 9.89 -7.63
CA SER A 109 12.52 10.21 -9.06
C SER A 109 11.66 9.32 -9.94
N MET A 110 11.63 8.01 -9.67
CA MET A 110 10.82 7.05 -10.43
C MET A 110 9.32 7.31 -10.27
N ASN A 111 8.85 7.53 -9.03
CA ASN A 111 7.46 7.85 -8.76
C ASN A 111 7.05 9.20 -9.37
N SER A 112 7.95 10.19 -9.42
CA SER A 112 7.72 11.47 -10.11
C SER A 112 7.55 11.28 -11.61
N LEU A 113 8.41 10.48 -12.25
CA LEU A 113 8.27 10.17 -13.67
C LEU A 113 6.95 9.43 -13.96
N ARG A 114 6.59 8.45 -13.11
CA ARG A 114 5.31 7.74 -13.23
C ARG A 114 4.13 8.70 -13.12
N LEU A 115 4.15 9.59 -12.12
CA LEU A 115 3.11 10.60 -11.92
C LEU A 115 2.96 11.50 -13.16
N ILE A 116 4.06 12.02 -13.69
CA ILE A 116 4.04 12.91 -14.85
C ILE A 116 3.52 12.16 -16.09
N ILE A 117 4.09 11.00 -16.41
CA ILE A 117 3.77 10.24 -17.62
C ILE A 117 2.31 9.75 -17.57
N ASN A 118 1.88 9.17 -16.45
CA ASN A 118 0.53 8.64 -16.32
C ASN A 118 -0.51 9.76 -16.28
N SER A 119 -0.21 10.91 -15.67
CA SER A 119 -1.16 12.03 -15.64
C SER A 119 -1.31 12.69 -17.02
N THR A 120 -0.22 12.79 -17.79
CA THR A 120 -0.21 13.45 -19.11
C THR A 120 -0.62 12.51 -20.23
N LEU A 121 0.16 11.45 -20.47
CA LEU A 121 -0.05 10.49 -21.55
C LEU A 121 -1.08 9.42 -21.18
N GLY A 122 -1.20 9.14 -19.89
CA GLY A 122 -2.13 8.13 -19.37
C GLY A 122 -3.54 8.63 -19.07
N ILE A 123 -3.90 9.85 -19.50
CA ILE A 123 -5.21 10.48 -19.28
C ILE A 123 -5.53 10.51 -17.78
N ALA A 124 -4.88 11.43 -17.05
CA ALA A 124 -5.03 11.59 -15.59
C ALA A 124 -4.72 10.31 -14.77
N GLY A 125 -3.96 9.38 -15.33
CA GLY A 125 -3.58 8.13 -14.69
C GLY A 125 -4.52 6.96 -14.92
N ILE A 126 -5.52 7.06 -15.81
CA ILE A 126 -6.36 5.92 -16.20
C ILE A 126 -5.52 4.80 -16.84
N PHE A 127 -4.57 5.18 -17.70
CA PHE A 127 -3.66 4.26 -18.37
C PHE A 127 -2.27 4.34 -17.73
N ASP A 128 -1.71 3.18 -17.36
CA ASP A 128 -0.35 3.08 -16.79
C ASP A 128 0.71 3.06 -17.91
N VAL A 129 0.87 4.21 -18.56
CA VAL A 129 1.80 4.40 -19.69
C VAL A 129 3.26 4.30 -19.23
N ALA A 130 3.56 4.72 -18.00
CA ALA A 130 4.92 4.65 -17.46
C ALA A 130 5.45 3.21 -17.38
N SER A 131 4.58 2.25 -17.01
CA SER A 131 4.95 0.82 -17.03
C SER A 131 5.22 0.29 -18.44
N TYR A 132 4.55 0.82 -19.46
CA TYR A 132 4.85 0.45 -20.86
C TYR A 132 6.25 0.90 -21.29
N TYR A 133 6.76 2.00 -20.73
CA TYR A 133 8.13 2.48 -20.93
C TYR A 133 9.16 1.84 -19.98
N GLY A 134 8.78 0.78 -19.25
CA GLY A 134 9.69 0.05 -18.37
C GLY A 134 9.97 0.70 -17.01
N ILE A 135 9.20 1.72 -16.64
CA ILE A 135 9.30 2.33 -15.31
C ILE A 135 8.46 1.49 -14.34
N GLU A 136 9.11 0.67 -13.53
CA GLU A 136 8.43 -0.23 -12.58
C GLU A 136 7.72 0.54 -11.46
N LYS A 137 6.63 -0.05 -10.93
CA LYS A 137 5.94 0.45 -9.75
C LYS A 137 6.86 0.37 -8.52
N ARG A 138 6.79 1.38 -7.67
CA ARG A 138 7.46 1.39 -6.37
C ARG A 138 6.46 1.18 -5.25
N ASP A 139 6.98 0.82 -4.09
CA ASP A 139 6.20 0.77 -2.86
C ASP A 139 5.66 2.16 -2.52
N LYS A 140 4.51 2.18 -1.85
CA LYS A 140 3.89 3.42 -1.39
C LYS A 140 4.53 3.79 -0.05
N GLU A 141 4.82 5.07 0.09
CA GLU A 141 5.36 5.65 1.32
C GLU A 141 4.39 6.67 1.91
N ASP A 142 4.28 6.68 3.23
CA ASP A 142 3.47 7.62 4.01
C ASP A 142 4.26 8.30 5.15
N TYR A 143 3.65 9.29 5.83
CA TYR A 143 4.33 9.98 6.94
C TYR A 143 4.58 9.08 8.15
N GLY A 144 3.81 8.01 8.35
CA GLY A 144 4.05 7.04 9.43
C GLY A 144 5.37 6.32 9.22
N GLN A 145 5.60 5.83 8.00
CA GLN A 145 6.87 5.22 7.59
C GLN A 145 8.02 6.22 7.64
N THR A 146 7.82 7.47 7.19
CA THR A 146 8.84 8.52 7.29
C THR A 146 9.25 8.79 8.74
N LEU A 147 8.27 8.95 9.65
CA LEU A 147 8.55 9.10 11.07
C LEU A 147 9.27 7.88 11.64
N GLY A 148 8.93 6.67 11.17
CA GLY A 148 9.64 5.44 11.49
C GLY A 148 11.11 5.46 11.08
N THR A 149 11.40 5.88 9.85
CA THR A 149 12.76 6.05 9.32
C THR A 149 13.56 7.08 10.12
N TRP A 150 12.90 8.09 10.70
CA TRP A 150 13.52 9.09 11.59
C TRP A 150 13.64 8.64 13.05
N GLY A 151 13.27 7.38 13.36
CA GLY A 151 13.45 6.79 14.68
C GLY A 151 12.27 7.00 15.64
N VAL A 152 11.13 7.51 15.17
CA VAL A 152 9.90 7.53 15.97
C VAL A 152 9.36 6.11 16.08
N GLY A 153 9.28 5.61 17.31
CA GLY A 153 8.70 4.30 17.60
C GLY A 153 7.23 4.24 17.19
N GLU A 154 6.78 3.05 16.77
CA GLU A 154 5.39 2.77 16.39
C GLU A 154 4.37 3.10 17.49
N GLY A 155 4.78 2.92 18.75
CA GLY A 155 3.90 3.11 19.90
C GLY A 155 2.89 1.96 20.04
N CYS A 156 1.80 2.20 20.75
CA CYS A 156 0.80 1.17 20.99
C CYS A 156 0.01 0.85 19.71
N TYR A 157 -0.20 -0.45 19.48
CA TYR A 157 -1.12 -0.95 18.46
C TYR A 157 -2.57 -0.70 18.86
N PHE A 158 -3.40 -0.30 17.91
CA PHE A 158 -4.84 -0.30 18.07
C PHE A 158 -5.59 -0.43 16.75
N ILE A 159 -6.88 -0.72 16.83
CA ILE A 159 -7.75 -0.87 15.67
C ILE A 159 -8.76 0.28 15.66
N LEU A 160 -8.78 1.02 14.56
CA LEU A 160 -9.76 2.06 14.30
C LEU A 160 -11.06 1.48 13.71
N PRO A 161 -12.23 2.01 14.09
CA PRO A 161 -13.48 1.68 13.43
C PRO A 161 -13.38 2.03 11.94
N VAL A 162 -13.88 1.15 11.07
CA VAL A 162 -13.86 1.24 9.60
C VAL A 162 -12.46 1.14 8.97
N LEU A 163 -11.48 1.89 9.48
CA LEU A 163 -10.15 2.04 8.89
C LEU A 163 -9.24 0.83 9.15
N GLY A 164 -9.38 0.18 10.31
CA GLY A 164 -8.68 -1.07 10.63
C GLY A 164 -7.43 -0.89 11.51
N PRO A 165 -6.50 -1.86 11.48
CA PRO A 165 -5.30 -1.88 12.32
C PRO A 165 -4.35 -0.71 12.05
N THR A 166 -3.78 -0.13 13.10
CA THR A 166 -2.81 0.97 13.03
C THR A 166 -1.98 1.05 14.30
N THR A 167 -0.99 1.95 14.32
CA THR A 167 -0.17 2.30 15.49
C THR A 167 -0.36 3.78 15.83
N VAL A 168 0.07 4.22 17.01
CA VAL A 168 -0.03 5.64 17.40
C VAL A 168 0.71 6.52 16.39
N ARG A 169 1.92 6.10 15.98
CA ARG A 169 2.71 6.83 14.99
C ARG A 169 1.99 6.88 13.65
N ASP A 170 1.52 5.75 13.14
CA ASP A 170 0.91 5.69 11.82
C ASP A 170 -0.44 6.43 11.79
N SER A 171 -1.19 6.42 12.90
CA SER A 171 -2.41 7.22 13.02
C SER A 171 -2.14 8.72 12.98
N ILE A 172 -1.08 9.20 13.65
CA ILE A 172 -0.68 10.61 13.59
C ILE A 172 -0.14 10.96 12.21
N GLY A 173 0.69 10.10 11.62
CA GLY A 173 1.20 10.28 10.25
C GLY A 173 0.07 10.32 9.22
N SER A 174 -0.95 9.48 9.39
CA SER A 174 -2.11 9.45 8.53
C SER A 174 -3.03 10.67 8.74
N LEU A 175 -3.18 11.15 9.99
CA LEU A 175 -3.82 12.44 10.24
C LEU A 175 -3.05 13.60 9.61
N ALA A 176 -1.72 13.57 9.59
CA ALA A 176 -0.91 14.57 8.89
C ALA A 176 -1.09 14.49 7.36
N ASN A 177 -1.20 13.28 6.79
CA ASN A 177 -1.57 13.07 5.38
C ASN A 177 -2.93 13.73 5.06
N VAL A 178 -3.91 13.55 5.94
CA VAL A 178 -5.29 14.00 5.75
C VAL A 178 -5.48 15.48 6.07
N ALA A 179 -4.78 16.00 7.09
CA ALA A 179 -4.88 17.38 7.54
C ALA A 179 -4.00 18.34 6.73
N GLY A 180 -3.30 17.85 5.72
CA GLY A 180 -2.52 18.68 4.83
C GLY A 180 -1.10 18.98 5.32
N GLY A 181 -0.28 17.93 5.47
CA GLY A 181 1.19 18.06 5.38
C GLY A 181 1.68 18.45 3.97
N ASP A 182 0.78 18.89 3.10
CA ASP A 182 1.01 19.35 1.76
C ASP A 182 1.45 20.83 1.76
N ALA A 183 2.47 21.13 0.98
CA ALA A 183 2.84 22.51 0.66
C ALA A 183 1.67 23.30 0.02
N TRP A 184 0.61 22.61 -0.40
CA TRP A 184 -0.58 23.16 -1.05
C TRP A 184 -1.57 23.78 -0.06
N TYR A 185 -1.67 23.31 1.20
CA TYR A 185 -2.51 23.94 2.23
C TYR A 185 -2.08 25.38 2.53
N ASN A 186 -0.77 25.66 2.51
CA ASN A 186 -0.25 27.02 2.64
C ASN A 186 -0.49 27.89 1.39
N VAL A 187 -0.69 27.27 0.22
CA VAL A 187 -0.95 27.99 -1.05
C VAL A 187 -2.44 28.28 -1.23
N THR A 188 -3.33 27.40 -0.78
CA THR A 188 -4.79 27.58 -0.84
C THR A 188 -5.34 28.46 0.28
N VAL A 189 -4.66 28.53 1.44
CA VAL A 189 -5.03 29.43 2.56
C VAL A 189 -4.20 30.73 2.52
N ALA A 190 -3.74 31.14 1.36
CA ALA A 190 -3.30 32.53 1.12
C ALA A 190 -4.50 33.46 0.91
N ASN A 191 -5.57 33.32 1.70
CA ASN A 191 -6.74 34.20 1.78
C ASN A 191 -7.40 34.63 0.43
N ASP A 192 -7.19 33.86 -0.64
CA ASP A 192 -7.70 34.16 -1.98
C ASP A 192 -8.61 33.03 -2.45
N THR A 193 -9.83 33.02 -1.89
CA THR A 193 -10.86 32.00 -2.11
C THR A 193 -11.59 32.14 -3.45
N GLN A 194 -11.05 32.91 -4.40
CA GLN A 194 -11.78 33.25 -5.64
C GLN A 194 -11.92 32.07 -6.64
N TYR A 195 -11.14 30.99 -6.47
CA TYR A 195 -11.12 29.84 -7.39
C TYR A 195 -11.39 28.47 -6.75
N PHE A 196 -11.69 28.40 -5.44
CA PHE A 196 -11.91 27.14 -4.72
C PHE A 196 -13.26 27.14 -4.00
N ASN A 197 -14.09 26.15 -4.28
CA ASN A 197 -15.35 25.94 -3.57
C ASN A 197 -15.16 24.97 -2.39
N GLU A 198 -16.05 25.04 -1.39
CA GLU A 198 -16.07 24.09 -0.26
C GLU A 198 -16.11 22.62 -0.72
N ALA A 199 -16.76 22.36 -1.87
CA ALA A 199 -16.81 21.03 -2.47
C ALA A 199 -15.42 20.49 -2.87
N ASP A 200 -14.50 21.35 -3.32
CA ASP A 200 -13.15 20.97 -3.70
C ASP A 200 -12.31 20.58 -2.47
N TYR A 201 -12.56 21.25 -1.34
CA TYR A 201 -11.98 20.90 -0.04
C TYR A 201 -12.51 19.57 0.49
N TYR A 202 -13.82 19.34 0.47
CA TYR A 202 -14.37 18.06 0.89
C TYR A 202 -13.98 16.92 -0.04
N LEU A 203 -13.85 17.18 -1.34
CA LEU A 203 -13.38 16.20 -2.32
C LEU A 203 -11.90 15.87 -2.12
N SER A 204 -11.03 16.84 -1.89
CA SER A 204 -9.62 16.59 -1.60
C SER A 204 -9.44 15.83 -0.29
N GLN A 205 -10.23 16.16 0.74
CA GLN A 205 -10.24 15.45 2.03
C GLN A 205 -10.75 14.02 1.92
N LEU A 206 -11.76 13.79 1.08
CA LEU A 206 -12.27 12.45 0.80
C LEU A 206 -11.26 11.63 0.00
N LEU A 207 -10.62 12.22 -1.01
CA LEU A 207 -9.63 11.56 -1.86
C LEU A 207 -8.32 11.28 -1.12
N SER A 208 -7.88 12.16 -0.21
CA SER A 208 -6.71 11.92 0.65
C SER A 208 -6.97 10.80 1.67
N GLY A 209 -8.23 10.60 2.07
CA GLY A 209 -8.67 9.48 2.89
C GLY A 209 -8.81 8.13 2.15
N VAL A 210 -8.50 8.04 0.85
CA VAL A 210 -8.69 6.79 0.08
C VAL A 210 -7.55 5.78 0.26
N ASP A 211 -6.45 6.11 0.94
CA ASP A 211 -5.32 5.19 1.13
C ASP A 211 -4.84 5.10 2.60
N PHE A 212 -5.75 4.73 3.51
CA PHE A 212 -5.37 4.26 4.87
C PHE A 212 -4.94 2.78 4.91
N ARG A 213 -4.87 2.10 3.75
CA ARG A 213 -4.67 0.65 3.62
C ARG A 213 -3.61 0.25 2.59
N ALA A 214 -2.66 1.14 2.32
CA ALA A 214 -1.46 0.83 1.58
C ALA A 214 -0.29 0.66 2.55
#